data_AF-A0A4Q0T564-F1
#
_entry.id   AF-A0A4Q0T564-F1
#
_cell.length_a   1.000
_cell.length_b   1.000
_cell.length_c   1.000
_cell.angle_alpha   90.00
_cell.angle_beta   90.00
_cell.angle_gamma   90.00
#
_symmetry.space_group_name_H-M   'P 1'
#
loop_
_entity.id
_entity.type
_entity.pdbx_description
1 polymer ?
#
loop_
_entity_poly.entity_id
_entity_poly.type
_entity_poly.pdbx_seq_one_letter_code
_entity_poly.pdbx_strand_id
1 'polypeptide(L)'
;MDYSSALGPIDPQVMVPDGSGYIPALGYLDKVDEITKKANLSPADVVFLKSLDLAKLALYEQARDLSIDLLKNWLVQYKFKDWNVHRTHGVGSPVTAEEKSQRAEEIAAALSNHKKWFSHGRALNISKLKELRLEIDDYSSDQKLRDAIRGYNDMLSAYTDRMGRQFHLHSCFKEVT
;
A
#
# COMPACT_ATOMS: atom_id res chain seq x y z
N MET A 1 -10.14 -11.64 3.85
CA MET A 1 -9.72 -11.70 2.45
C MET A 1 -10.00 -13.11 1.92
N ASP A 2 -10.45 -13.24 0.68
CA ASP A 2 -10.45 -14.53 -0.05
C ASP A 2 -9.27 -14.61 -1.03
N TYR A 3 -9.10 -15.75 -1.72
CA TYR A 3 -8.00 -15.95 -2.66
C TYR A 3 -7.90 -14.90 -3.78
N SER A 4 -9.00 -14.26 -4.17
CA SER A 4 -9.06 -13.19 -5.17
C SER A 4 -8.77 -11.81 -4.59
N SER A 5 -8.81 -11.67 -3.27
CA SER A 5 -8.52 -10.42 -2.59
C SER A 5 -7.03 -10.09 -2.67
N ALA A 6 -6.74 -8.81 -2.86
CA ALA A 6 -5.38 -8.31 -2.84
C ALA A 6 -5.33 -6.92 -2.21
N LEU A 7 -4.23 -6.61 -1.53
CA LEU A 7 -3.96 -5.28 -1.00
C LEU A 7 -3.27 -4.46 -2.09
N GLY A 8 -3.86 -3.35 -2.49
CA GLY A 8 -3.29 -2.45 -3.49
C GLY A 8 -1.88 -1.95 -3.07
N PRO A 9 -1.10 -1.44 -4.04
CA PRO A 9 0.17 -0.78 -3.72
C PRO A 9 -0.08 0.37 -2.75
N ILE A 10 0.81 0.54 -1.76
CA ILE A 10 0.72 1.62 -0.76
C ILE A 10 1.46 2.87 -1.25
N ASP A 11 1.99 2.81 -2.47
CA ASP A 11 2.75 3.89 -3.07
C ASP A 11 1.86 5.10 -3.39
N PRO A 12 2.29 6.33 -3.07
CA PRO A 12 1.61 7.53 -3.52
C PRO A 12 1.48 7.53 -5.05
N GLN A 13 0.27 7.78 -5.53
CA GLN A 13 -0.02 7.86 -6.96
C GLN A 13 -0.10 9.33 -7.39
N VAL A 14 0.58 9.67 -8.49
CA VAL A 14 0.66 11.04 -9.00
C VAL A 14 0.07 11.09 -10.39
N MET A 15 -0.80 12.07 -10.64
CA MET A 15 -1.36 12.29 -11.96
C MET A 15 -0.27 12.79 -12.92
N VAL A 16 -0.19 12.18 -14.10
CA VAL A 16 0.75 12.60 -15.15
C VAL A 16 0.36 14.00 -15.63
N PRO A 17 1.31 14.91 -15.96
CA PRO A 17 0.99 16.27 -16.39
C PRO A 17 0.06 16.36 -17.61
N ASP A 18 0.04 15.34 -18.47
CA ASP A 18 -0.82 15.24 -19.64
C ASP A 18 -2.25 14.72 -19.33
N GLY A 19 -2.53 14.39 -18.07
CA GLY A 19 -3.80 13.85 -17.61
C GLY A 19 -4.09 12.42 -18.08
N SER A 20 -3.11 11.72 -18.67
CA SER A 20 -3.29 10.37 -19.22
C SER A 20 -3.52 9.29 -18.16
N GLY A 21 -3.23 9.57 -16.89
CA GLY A 21 -3.44 8.64 -15.79
C GLY A 21 -2.61 8.96 -14.57
N TYR A 22 -2.39 7.93 -13.75
CA TYR A 22 -1.59 7.99 -12.53
C TYR A 22 -0.36 7.10 -12.64
N ILE A 23 0.77 7.58 -12.14
CA ILE A 23 2.03 6.85 -12.04
C ILE A 23 2.49 6.82 -10.58
N PRO A 24 3.11 5.72 -10.10
CA PRO A 24 3.69 5.68 -8.77
C PRO A 24 4.81 6.72 -8.58
N ALA A 25 4.71 7.52 -7.52
CA ALA A 25 5.72 8.53 -7.17
C ALA A 25 7.10 7.91 -6.92
N LEU A 26 7.12 6.74 -6.29
CA LEU A 26 8.34 5.99 -5.99
C LEU A 26 9.14 5.65 -7.26
N GLY A 27 8.48 5.27 -8.35
CA GLY A 27 9.17 4.97 -9.62
C GLY A 27 10.00 6.14 -10.15
N TYR A 28 9.56 7.39 -9.94
CA TYR A 28 10.35 8.58 -10.26
C TYR A 28 11.57 8.70 -9.36
N LEU A 29 11.39 8.54 -8.04
CA LEU A 29 12.48 8.65 -7.06
C LEU A 29 13.56 7.59 -7.29
N ASP A 30 13.17 6.34 -7.57
CA ASP A 30 14.13 5.27 -7.85
C ASP A 30 14.91 5.49 -9.13
N LYS A 31 14.27 6.03 -10.17
CA LYS A 31 14.99 6.29 -11.42
C LYS A 31 16.00 7.42 -11.26
N VAL A 32 15.66 8.45 -10.48
CA VAL A 32 16.60 9.52 -10.12
C VAL A 32 17.77 8.94 -9.33
N ASP A 33 17.50 8.15 -8.29
CA ASP A 33 18.53 7.49 -7.46
C ASP A 33 19.43 6.55 -8.28
N GLU A 34 18.88 5.80 -9.24
CA GLU A 34 19.65 4.94 -10.15
C GLU A 34 20.62 5.76 -11.02
N ILE A 35 20.17 6.90 -11.55
CA ILE A 35 20.99 7.76 -12.40
C ILE A 35 22.08 8.47 -11.59
N THR A 36 21.76 8.98 -10.40
CA THR A 36 22.72 9.70 -9.55
C THR A 36 23.81 8.78 -8.99
N LYS A 37 23.57 7.48 -8.92
CA LYS A 37 24.57 6.46 -8.52
C LYS A 37 25.54 6.06 -9.64
N LYS A 38 25.32 6.47 -10.89
CA LYS A 38 26.24 6.17 -12.00
C LYS A 38 27.55 6.92 -11.82
N ALA A 39 28.68 6.24 -12.02
CA ALA A 39 30.00 6.87 -11.99
C ALA A 39 30.20 7.88 -13.14
N ASN A 40 29.56 7.64 -14.29
CA ASN A 40 29.58 8.53 -15.44
C ASN A 40 28.15 8.74 -15.95
N LEU A 41 27.75 10.00 -16.12
CA LEU A 41 26.46 10.37 -16.67
C LEU A 41 26.54 10.45 -18.20
N SER A 42 25.64 9.76 -18.89
CA SER A 42 25.48 9.96 -20.33
C SER A 42 24.82 11.31 -20.63
N PRO A 43 24.95 11.86 -21.85
CA PRO A 43 24.22 13.06 -22.24
C PRO A 43 22.69 12.93 -22.02
N ALA A 44 22.14 11.74 -22.24
CA ALA A 44 20.72 11.46 -21.99
C ALA A 44 20.36 11.57 -20.50
N ASP A 45 21.23 11.09 -19.60
CA ASP A 45 21.04 11.20 -18.15
C ASP A 45 21.00 12.68 -17.70
N VAL A 46 21.89 13.51 -18.26
CA VAL A 46 21.93 14.95 -17.95
C VAL A 46 20.67 15.66 -18.44
N VAL A 47 20.21 15.36 -19.65
CA VAL A 47 18.95 15.90 -20.19
C VAL A 47 17.76 15.48 -19.33
N PHE A 48 17.71 14.21 -18.93
CA PHE A 48 16.68 13.69 -18.04
C PHE A 48 16.66 14.42 -16.70
N LEU A 49 17.80 14.50 -16.00
CA LEU A 49 17.88 15.18 -14.70
C LEU A 49 17.48 16.66 -14.77
N LYS A 50 17.85 17.35 -15.87
CA LYS A 50 17.47 18.75 -16.09
C LYS A 50 15.97 18.94 -16.34
N SER A 51 15.29 17.93 -16.86
CA SER A 51 13.84 17.98 -17.10
C SER A 51 13.00 17.81 -15.84
N LEU A 52 13.62 17.41 -14.71
CA LEU A 52 12.93 17.17 -13.45
C LEU A 52 12.70 18.48 -12.69
N ASP A 53 11.52 18.55 -12.08
CA ASP A 53 11.17 19.61 -11.15
C ASP A 53 11.53 19.16 -9.73
N LEU A 54 12.54 19.82 -9.14
CA LEU A 54 13.02 19.50 -7.80
C LEU A 54 11.92 19.67 -6.72
N ALA A 55 11.01 20.63 -6.90
CA ALA A 55 9.91 20.82 -5.96
C ALA A 55 8.91 19.64 -6.02
N LYS A 56 8.69 19.06 -7.21
CA LYS A 56 7.87 17.85 -7.35
C LYS A 56 8.54 16.62 -6.76
N LEU A 57 9.86 16.47 -6.91
CA LEU A 57 10.59 15.37 -6.28
C LEU A 57 10.47 15.44 -4.75
N ALA A 58 10.64 16.62 -4.16
CA ALA A 58 10.43 16.83 -2.73
C ALA A 58 8.99 16.50 -2.29
N LEU A 59 8.00 16.85 -3.10
CA LEU A 59 6.60 16.48 -2.85
C LEU A 59 6.40 14.95 -2.87
N TYR A 60 7.05 14.24 -3.78
CA TYR A 60 6.98 12.78 -3.87
C TYR A 60 7.63 12.11 -2.65
N GLU A 61 8.77 12.62 -2.19
CA GLU A 61 9.43 12.17 -0.96
C GLU A 61 8.52 12.39 0.25
N GLN A 62 7.96 13.58 0.41
CA GLN A 62 7.03 13.89 1.51
C GLN A 62 5.78 13.01 1.47
N ALA A 63 5.20 12.78 0.29
CA ALA A 63 4.02 11.92 0.14
C ALA A 63 4.33 10.46 0.50
N ARG A 64 5.53 9.96 0.14
CA ARG A 64 6.00 8.63 0.54
C ARG A 64 6.13 8.53 2.05
N ASP A 65 6.83 9.48 2.66
CA ASP A 65 7.10 9.46 4.10
C ASP A 65 5.79 9.58 4.90
N LEU A 66 4.89 10.47 4.49
CA LEU A 66 3.55 10.59 5.06
C LEU A 66 2.75 9.28 4.94
N SER A 67 2.83 8.59 3.80
CA SER A 67 2.11 7.31 3.60
C SER A 67 2.63 6.22 4.54
N ILE A 68 3.95 6.17 4.76
CA ILE A 68 4.59 5.26 5.72
C ILE A 68 4.14 5.57 7.14
N ASP A 69 4.15 6.85 7.54
CA ASP A 69 3.74 7.28 8.87
C ASP A 69 2.25 7.00 9.15
N LEU A 70 1.37 7.30 8.20
CA LEU A 70 -0.06 7.00 8.31
C LEU A 70 -0.31 5.50 8.45
N LEU A 71 0.37 4.69 7.65
CA LEU A 71 0.27 3.23 7.73
C LEU A 71 0.78 2.71 9.07
N LYS A 72 1.93 3.21 9.56
CA LYS A 72 2.48 2.85 10.87
C LYS A 72 1.49 3.15 11.99
N ASN A 73 0.93 4.37 11.99
CA ASN A 73 -0.07 4.78 12.97
C ASN A 73 -1.32 3.91 12.91
N TRP A 74 -1.83 3.64 11.70
CA TRP A 74 -2.99 2.78 11.51
C TRP A 74 -2.75 1.34 11.99
N LEU A 75 -1.57 0.77 11.70
CA LEU A 75 -1.20 -0.58 12.14
C LEU A 75 -1.19 -0.67 13.66
N VAL A 76 -0.57 0.28 14.36
CA VAL A 76 -0.51 0.28 15.82
C VAL A 76 -1.90 0.49 16.44
N GLN A 77 -2.66 1.46 15.94
CA GLN A 77 -3.97 1.84 16.51
C GLN A 77 -5.06 0.79 16.28
N TYR A 78 -5.08 0.19 15.09
CA TYR A 78 -6.18 -0.68 14.68
C TYR A 78 -5.72 -2.13 14.51
N LYS A 79 -4.71 -2.37 13.68
CA LYS A 79 -4.35 -3.76 13.32
C LYS A 79 -3.72 -4.53 14.48
N PHE A 80 -2.91 -3.86 15.30
CA PHE A 80 -2.19 -4.44 16.45
C PHE A 80 -2.85 -4.13 17.79
N LYS A 81 -4.08 -3.59 17.75
CA LYS A 81 -4.83 -3.27 18.96
C LYS A 81 -4.90 -4.45 19.93
N ASP A 82 -5.23 -5.63 19.40
CA ASP A 82 -5.42 -6.85 20.20
C ASP A 82 -4.16 -7.74 20.30
N TRP A 83 -3.03 -7.29 19.73
CA TRP A 83 -1.76 -7.99 19.84
C TRP A 83 -1.10 -7.71 21.20
N ASN A 84 -1.61 -8.33 22.26
CA ASN A 84 -1.17 -8.05 23.63
C ASN A 84 -0.14 -9.06 24.16
N VAL A 85 -0.07 -10.24 23.55
CA VAL A 85 0.85 -11.30 23.95
C VAL A 85 1.58 -11.87 22.74
N HIS A 86 2.83 -12.27 22.94
CA HIS A 86 3.62 -12.92 21.91
C HIS A 86 3.11 -14.34 21.64
N ARG A 87 2.96 -14.68 20.35
CA ARG A 87 2.47 -16.00 19.89
C ARG A 87 3.55 -16.93 19.36
N THR A 88 4.76 -16.41 19.10
CA THR A 88 5.84 -17.14 18.40
C THR A 88 7.18 -17.09 19.13
N HIS A 89 7.64 -15.91 19.57
CA HIS A 89 8.86 -15.75 20.35
C HIS A 89 8.51 -15.37 21.79
N GLY A 90 8.97 -16.13 22.79
CA GLY A 90 8.57 -15.85 24.18
C GLY A 90 7.07 -16.02 24.41
N VAL A 91 6.49 -17.13 23.94
CA VAL A 91 5.04 -17.39 23.94
C VAL A 91 4.42 -17.04 25.29
N GLY A 92 3.42 -16.15 25.28
CA GLY A 92 2.69 -15.71 26.47
C GLY A 92 3.27 -14.49 27.17
N SER A 93 4.45 -13.98 26.78
CA SER A 93 4.96 -12.71 27.30
C SER A 93 4.15 -11.52 26.76
N PRO A 94 4.02 -10.42 27.52
CA PRO A 94 3.32 -9.23 27.06
C PRO A 94 4.08 -8.53 25.93
N VAL A 95 3.35 -7.96 24.98
CA VAL A 95 3.89 -7.16 23.88
C VAL A 95 3.92 -5.69 24.27
N THR A 96 5.06 -5.03 24.14
CA THR A 96 5.21 -3.61 24.47
C THR A 96 4.73 -2.69 23.35
N ALA A 97 4.49 -1.41 23.68
CA ALA A 97 4.12 -0.41 22.68
C ALA A 97 5.26 -0.17 21.67
N GLU A 98 6.51 -0.24 22.15
CA GLU A 98 7.72 -0.12 21.33
C GLU A 98 7.82 -1.27 20.34
N GLU A 99 7.55 -2.52 20.77
CA GLU A 99 7.52 -3.68 19.88
C GLU A 99 6.43 -3.54 18.80
N LYS A 100 5.24 -3.03 19.16
CA LYS A 100 4.18 -2.73 18.17
C LYS A 100 4.63 -1.68 17.17
N SER A 101 5.26 -0.60 17.64
CA SER A 101 5.75 0.50 16.80
C SER A 101 6.85 0.04 15.85
N GLN A 102 7.84 -0.70 16.35
CA GLN A 102 8.93 -1.26 15.56
C GLN A 102 8.38 -2.23 14.51
N ARG A 103 7.44 -3.10 14.89
CA ARG A 103 6.83 -4.04 13.96
C ARG A 103 6.01 -3.33 12.88
N ALA A 104 5.30 -2.28 13.23
CA ALA A 104 4.54 -1.46 12.29
C ALA A 104 5.47 -0.77 11.28
N GLU A 105 6.62 -0.28 11.73
CA GLU A 105 7.63 0.34 10.89
C GLU A 105 8.26 -0.66 9.90
N GLU A 106 8.63 -1.86 10.37
CA GLU A 106 9.12 -2.93 9.51
C GLU A 106 8.13 -3.30 8.41
N ILE A 107 6.84 -3.42 8.77
CA ILE A 107 5.78 -3.76 7.82
C ILE A 107 5.52 -2.61 6.85
N ALA A 108 5.48 -1.36 7.33
CA ALA A 108 5.27 -0.20 6.49
C ALA A 108 6.40 -0.02 5.47
N ALA A 109 7.66 -0.14 5.91
CA ALA A 109 8.84 -0.11 5.05
C ALA A 109 8.85 -1.28 4.05
N ALA A 110 8.42 -2.47 4.48
CA ALA A 110 8.34 -3.61 3.57
C ALA A 110 7.24 -3.44 2.52
N LEU A 111 6.09 -2.87 2.89
CA LEU A 111 4.96 -2.63 1.96
C LEU A 111 5.25 -1.51 0.95
N SER A 112 6.03 -0.49 1.33
CA SER A 112 6.47 0.58 0.42
C SER A 112 7.67 0.19 -0.47
N ASN A 113 8.28 -0.97 -0.23
CA ASN A 113 9.40 -1.46 -1.03
C ASN A 113 8.93 -2.12 -2.34
N HIS A 114 8.71 -1.30 -3.36
CA HIS A 114 8.31 -1.74 -4.70
C HIS A 114 9.35 -2.67 -5.38
N LYS A 115 10.66 -2.60 -5.04
CA LYS A 115 11.70 -3.51 -5.56
C LYS A 115 11.49 -4.93 -5.06
N LYS A 116 11.09 -5.09 -3.79
CA LYS A 116 10.78 -6.39 -3.18
C LYS A 116 9.60 -7.07 -3.86
N TRP A 117 8.59 -6.30 -4.25
CA TRP A 117 7.33 -6.84 -4.75
C TRP A 117 7.20 -6.86 -6.27
N PHE A 118 8.17 -6.29 -7.00
CA PHE A 118 8.16 -6.09 -8.46
C PHE A 118 6.83 -5.50 -8.94
N SER A 119 6.26 -4.61 -8.13
CA SER A 119 4.91 -4.10 -8.27
C SER A 119 4.94 -2.59 -8.43
N HIS A 120 5.04 -2.10 -9.65
CA HIS A 120 4.51 -0.78 -9.98
C HIS A 120 3.02 -1.00 -10.29
N GLY A 121 2.15 -0.81 -9.31
CA GLY A 121 0.70 -0.97 -9.53
C GLY A 121 0.11 -2.37 -9.31
N ARG A 122 0.91 -3.39 -8.95
CA ARG A 122 0.39 -4.75 -8.69
C ARG A 122 0.03 -4.95 -7.22
N ALA A 123 -1.15 -5.49 -6.97
CA ALA A 123 -1.63 -5.77 -5.62
C ALA A 123 -0.94 -7.00 -4.99
N LEU A 124 -0.83 -7.00 -3.66
CA LEU A 124 -0.27 -8.08 -2.84
C LEU A 124 -1.36 -9.06 -2.45
N ASN A 125 -1.18 -10.33 -2.80
CA ASN A 125 -2.10 -11.40 -2.43
C ASN A 125 -1.92 -11.82 -0.96
N ILE A 126 -2.83 -12.67 -0.47
CA ILE A 126 -2.80 -13.17 0.92
C ILE A 126 -1.47 -13.83 1.28
N SER A 127 -0.84 -14.59 0.37
CA SER A 127 0.43 -15.28 0.66
C SER A 127 1.55 -14.28 0.96
N LYS A 128 1.68 -13.22 0.17
CA LYS A 128 2.67 -12.15 0.40
C LYS A 128 2.42 -11.40 1.71
N LEU A 129 1.14 -11.17 2.07
CA LEU A 129 0.80 -10.55 3.35
C LEU A 129 1.14 -11.46 4.55
N LYS A 130 0.95 -12.77 4.41
CA LYS A 130 1.37 -13.76 5.41
C LYS A 130 2.90 -13.82 5.58
N GLU A 131 3.68 -13.62 4.51
CA GLU A 131 5.15 -13.47 4.60
C GLU A 131 5.56 -12.26 5.45
N LEU A 132 4.76 -11.20 5.44
CA LEU A 132 4.91 -10.04 6.34
C LEU A 132 4.41 -10.30 7.76
N ARG A 133 3.98 -11.53 8.08
CA ARG A 133 3.38 -11.94 9.35
C ARG A 133 2.20 -11.05 9.75
N LEU A 134 1.48 -10.52 8.75
CA LEU A 134 0.21 -9.87 8.99
C LEU A 134 -0.85 -10.94 9.22
N GLU A 135 -1.59 -10.83 10.31
CA GLU A 135 -2.76 -11.65 10.55
C GLU A 135 -3.84 -11.25 9.55
N ILE A 136 -4.32 -12.20 8.75
CA ILE A 136 -5.36 -11.96 7.73
C ILE A 136 -6.53 -12.88 8.04
N ASP A 137 -7.71 -12.30 8.18
CA ASP A 137 -8.96 -13.05 8.33
C ASP A 137 -9.31 -13.68 6.98
N ASP A 138 -8.86 -14.92 6.77
CA ASP A 138 -9.03 -15.67 5.54
C ASP A 138 -10.41 -16.35 5.53
N TYR A 139 -11.36 -15.77 4.77
CA TYR A 139 -12.72 -16.29 4.66
C TYR A 139 -12.89 -17.24 3.46
N SER A 140 -11.79 -17.73 2.87
CA SER A 140 -11.85 -18.60 1.68
C SER A 140 -12.58 -19.93 1.92
N SER A 141 -12.76 -20.38 3.17
CA SER A 141 -13.54 -21.59 3.47
C SER A 141 -15.01 -21.31 3.84
N ASP A 142 -15.37 -20.05 4.13
CA ASP A 142 -16.73 -19.68 4.49
C ASP A 142 -17.52 -19.30 3.23
N GLN A 143 -18.26 -20.27 2.70
CA GLN A 143 -19.06 -20.07 1.48
C GLN A 143 -20.09 -18.95 1.65
N LYS A 144 -20.80 -18.90 2.79
CA LYS A 144 -21.87 -17.93 3.00
C LYS A 144 -21.33 -16.50 3.07
N LEU A 145 -20.26 -16.31 3.83
CA LEU A 145 -19.61 -15.00 3.96
C LEU A 145 -19.00 -14.55 2.63
N ARG A 146 -18.32 -15.47 1.93
CA ARG A 146 -17.74 -15.20 0.61
C ARG A 146 -18.81 -14.76 -0.39
N ASP A 147 -19.92 -15.48 -0.48
CA ASP A 147 -20.98 -15.16 -1.45
C ASP A 147 -21.65 -13.81 -1.12
N ALA A 148 -21.83 -13.50 0.17
CA ALA A 148 -22.36 -12.21 0.59
C ALA A 148 -21.42 -11.04 0.23
N ILE A 149 -20.12 -11.20 0.49
CA ILE A 149 -19.12 -10.16 0.17
C ILE A 149 -18.97 -9.98 -1.34
N ARG A 150 -18.89 -11.08 -2.10
CA ARG A 150 -18.76 -11.05 -3.56
C ARG A 150 -20.00 -10.49 -4.21
N GLY A 151 -21.20 -10.92 -3.81
CA GLY A 151 -22.45 -10.38 -4.35
C GLY A 151 -22.55 -8.86 -4.20
N TYR A 152 -22.10 -8.32 -3.07
CA TYR A 152 -22.01 -6.88 -2.88
C TYR A 152 -20.92 -6.22 -3.76
N ASN A 153 -19.70 -6.75 -3.73
CA ASN A 153 -18.56 -6.20 -4.46
C ASN A 153 -18.77 -6.23 -5.99
N ASP A 154 -19.23 -7.36 -6.52
CA ASP A 154 -19.43 -7.57 -7.96
C ASP A 154 -20.51 -6.62 -8.50
N MET A 155 -21.58 -6.38 -7.73
CA MET A 155 -22.61 -5.39 -8.06
C MET A 155 -22.05 -3.96 -8.10
N LEU A 156 -21.23 -3.60 -7.11
CA LEU A 156 -20.61 -2.27 -7.03
C LEU A 156 -19.60 -2.04 -8.16
N SER A 157 -18.76 -3.04 -8.46
CA SER A 157 -17.81 -3.02 -9.56
C SER A 157 -18.54 -2.93 -10.91
N ALA A 158 -19.53 -3.79 -11.16
CA ALA A 158 -20.31 -3.78 -12.39
C ALA A 158 -21.04 -2.45 -12.61
N TYR A 159 -21.58 -1.85 -11.54
CA TYR A 159 -22.18 -0.52 -11.61
C TYR A 159 -21.14 0.55 -11.96
N THR A 160 -19.99 0.54 -11.28
CA THR A 160 -18.91 1.50 -11.50
C THR A 160 -18.39 1.45 -12.94
N ASP A 161 -18.16 0.24 -13.44
CA ASP A 161 -17.70 -0.02 -14.81
C ASP A 161 -18.73 0.47 -15.82
N ARG A 162 -20.01 0.16 -15.60
CA ARG A 162 -21.11 0.60 -16.48
C ARG A 162 -21.24 2.12 -16.53
N MET A 163 -20.99 2.80 -15.42
CA MET A 163 -21.05 4.25 -15.33
C MET A 163 -19.78 4.95 -15.82
N GLY A 164 -18.75 4.18 -16.21
CA GLY A 164 -17.46 4.73 -16.67
C GLY A 164 -16.74 5.57 -15.61
N ARG A 165 -16.97 5.30 -14.31
CA ARG A 165 -16.35 6.07 -13.23
C ARG A 165 -14.99 5.48 -12.89
N GLN A 166 -13.95 6.31 -12.91
CA GLN A 166 -12.58 5.87 -12.58
C GLN A 166 -12.39 5.61 -11.08
N PHE A 167 -13.17 6.27 -10.23
CA PHE A 167 -13.10 6.14 -8.77
C PHE A 167 -14.50 6.21 -8.17
N HIS A 168 -14.73 5.43 -7.12
CA HIS A 168 -15.91 5.52 -6.29
C HIS A 168 -15.54 5.36 -4.81
N LEU A 169 -16.20 6.12 -3.95
CA LEU A 169 -16.12 5.98 -2.51
C LEU A 169 -17.47 5.45 -2.04
N HIS A 170 -17.47 4.30 -1.37
CA HIS A 170 -18.67 3.77 -0.74
C HIS A 170 -18.57 3.91 0.78
N SER A 171 -19.49 4.68 1.37
CA SER A 171 -19.65 4.75 2.83
C SER A 171 -21.07 4.32 3.20
N CYS A 172 -21.17 3.48 4.22
CA CYS A 172 -22.45 3.19 4.87
C CYS A 172 -22.65 4.22 5.97
N PHE A 173 -23.36 5.31 5.67
CA PHE A 173 -23.87 6.19 6.72
C PHE A 173 -25.03 5.45 7.40
N LYS A 174 -24.80 5.02 8.65
CA LYS A 174 -25.90 4.74 9.55
C LYS A 174 -26.29 6.06 10.19
N GLU A 175 -27.48 6.58 9.87
CA GLU A 175 -28.07 7.63 10.69
C GLU A 175 -28.15 7.09 12.12
N VAL A 176 -27.44 7.76 13.03
CA VAL A 176 -27.58 7.50 14.46
C VAL A 176 -28.86 8.21 14.89
N THR A 177 -29.98 7.50 14.84
CA THR A 177 -31.22 7.87 15.52
C THR A 177 -31.10 7.63 17.02
#